data_AF-A0A1Z9PHC4-F1
#
_entry.id   AF-A0A1Z9PHC4-F1
#
_cell.length_a   1.000
_cell.length_b   1.000
_cell.length_c   1.000
_cell.angle_alpha   90.00
_cell.angle_beta   90.00
_cell.angle_gamma   90.00
#
_symmetry.space_group_name_H-M   'P 1'
#
loop_
_entity.id
_entity.type
_entity.pdbx_description
1 polymer ?
#
loop_
_entity_poly.entity_id
_entity_poly.type
_entity_poly.pdbx_seq_one_letter_code
_entity_poly.pdbx_strand_id
1 'polypeptide(L)'
;MTTTPVTLLSKRSGNASDRPLVTTVQAGELAINFAAAENGLYFKDSLGDIRKVTGVHYGSAAPNSSAAGETGNSVGELWLEDGTNNFLRVWDGSTFIKIGAAFADVAGTATVSIASGAIFANSALVASGSFGSITASGALGTPIASGSLGSVLASGVGIALISGAFPAVPPSGSFGYRVDPPSGLYVSFGGGWVPAA
;
A
#
# COMPACT_ATOMS: atom_id res chain seq x y z
N MET A 1 11.36 12.36 -51.80
CA MET A 1 11.91 13.47 -51.00
C MET A 1 13.14 13.99 -51.73
N THR A 2 13.05 15.17 -52.33
CA THR A 2 14.09 15.77 -53.20
C THR A 2 14.49 17.14 -52.66
N THR A 3 15.03 17.16 -51.45
CA THR A 3 15.75 18.31 -50.91
C THR A 3 17.15 17.84 -50.52
N THR A 4 18.14 18.71 -50.69
CA THR A 4 19.49 18.47 -50.20
C THR A 4 19.40 18.28 -48.69
N PRO A 5 19.82 17.12 -48.14
CA PRO A 5 19.74 16.90 -46.70
C PRO A 5 20.60 17.94 -45.98
N VAL A 6 20.02 18.64 -45.02
CA VAL A 6 20.76 19.49 -44.10
C VAL A 6 21.23 18.61 -42.95
N THR A 7 22.54 18.39 -42.87
CA THR A 7 23.15 17.66 -41.77
C THR A 7 23.49 18.63 -40.64
N LEU A 8 22.80 18.50 -39.52
CA LEU A 8 23.13 19.22 -38.29
C LEU A 8 24.07 18.35 -37.44
N LEU A 9 25.27 18.84 -37.15
CA LEU A 9 26.23 18.15 -36.27
C LEU A 9 26.07 18.69 -34.84
N SER A 10 25.57 17.86 -33.94
CA SER A 10 25.56 18.15 -32.50
C SER A 10 26.81 17.63 -31.81
N LYS A 11 27.10 18.17 -30.62
CA LYS A 11 28.01 17.52 -29.67
C LYS A 11 27.45 16.13 -29.35
N ARG A 12 28.33 15.11 -29.36
CA ARG A 12 27.90 13.72 -29.19
C ARG A 12 28.92 12.84 -28.49
N SER A 13 28.45 11.85 -27.73
CA SER A 13 29.27 10.79 -27.12
C SER A 13 28.65 9.41 -27.31
N GLY A 14 29.51 8.38 -27.37
CA GLY A 14 29.12 6.97 -27.41
C GLY A 14 29.42 6.21 -26.12
N ASN A 15 29.92 6.90 -25.09
CA ASN A 15 30.23 6.30 -23.79
C ASN A 15 28.98 6.27 -22.90
N ALA A 16 28.76 5.18 -22.18
CA ALA A 16 27.67 5.10 -21.21
C ALA A 16 27.81 6.20 -20.15
N SER A 17 26.68 6.77 -19.69
CA SER A 17 26.64 7.78 -18.62
C SER A 17 27.45 9.07 -18.92
N ASP A 18 27.82 9.30 -20.17
CA ASP A 18 28.55 10.49 -20.59
C ASP A 18 27.59 11.62 -20.94
N ARG A 19 27.21 12.38 -19.91
CA ARG A 19 26.37 13.56 -20.04
C ARG A 19 27.22 14.75 -20.48
N PRO A 20 26.76 15.58 -21.44
CA PRO A 20 27.52 16.75 -21.88
C PRO A 20 27.86 17.70 -20.73
N LEU A 21 29.10 18.17 -20.65
CA LEU A 21 29.55 19.12 -19.63
C LEU A 21 28.87 20.49 -19.76
N VAL A 22 28.50 21.13 -18.64
CA VAL A 22 27.88 22.47 -18.59
C VAL A 22 28.74 23.52 -19.30
N THR A 23 30.06 23.34 -19.28
CA THR A 23 31.04 24.22 -19.93
C THR A 23 31.12 24.01 -21.44
N THR A 24 30.69 22.86 -21.94
CA THR A 24 30.81 22.51 -23.36
C THR A 24 29.55 22.84 -24.16
N VAL A 25 28.37 22.70 -23.57
CA VAL A 25 27.09 22.97 -24.24
C VAL A 25 26.67 24.43 -23.99
N GLN A 26 26.29 25.13 -25.06
CA GLN A 26 25.73 26.48 -24.97
C GLN A 26 24.24 26.44 -24.59
N ALA A 27 23.72 27.52 -24.01
CA ALA A 27 22.30 27.61 -23.67
C ALA A 27 21.41 27.33 -24.90
N GLY A 28 20.49 26.37 -24.78
CA GLY A 28 19.62 25.91 -25.86
C GLY A 28 20.28 25.00 -26.91
N GLU A 29 21.59 24.74 -26.82
CA GLU A 29 22.28 23.84 -27.74
C GLU A 29 21.92 22.39 -27.46
N LEU A 30 21.60 21.64 -28.52
CA LEU A 30 21.29 20.22 -28.45
C LEU A 30 22.57 19.38 -28.43
N ALA A 31 22.62 18.39 -27.53
CA ALA A 31 23.70 17.41 -27.46
C ALA A 31 23.14 16.00 -27.22
N ILE A 32 23.85 14.96 -27.68
CA ILE A 32 23.34 13.58 -27.65
C ILE A 32 24.38 12.58 -27.12
N ASN A 33 23.94 11.70 -26.23
CA ASN A 33 24.66 10.48 -25.92
C ASN A 33 23.94 9.30 -26.58
N PHE A 34 24.62 8.62 -27.50
CA PHE A 34 24.07 7.49 -28.27
C PHE A 34 24.61 6.13 -27.80
N ALA A 35 25.20 6.06 -26.61
CA ALA A 35 25.63 4.79 -26.01
C ALA A 35 24.49 3.77 -25.94
N ALA A 36 24.83 2.48 -26.03
CA ALA A 36 23.84 1.40 -25.98
C ALA A 36 23.11 1.34 -24.62
N ALA A 37 23.81 1.69 -23.54
CA ALA A 37 23.25 1.87 -22.21
C ALA A 37 23.29 3.36 -21.83
N GLU A 38 22.29 3.82 -21.07
CA GLU A 38 22.23 5.19 -20.55
C GLU A 38 22.32 6.30 -21.62
N ASN A 39 21.65 6.09 -22.76
CA ASN A 39 21.53 7.12 -23.79
C ASN A 39 20.75 8.36 -23.30
N GLY A 40 20.89 9.44 -24.05
CA GLY A 40 20.07 10.62 -23.82
C GLY A 40 20.27 11.75 -24.82
N LEU A 41 19.28 12.62 -24.87
CA LEU A 41 19.25 13.89 -25.57
C LEU A 41 19.21 14.97 -24.51
N TYR A 42 20.08 15.96 -24.66
CA TYR A 42 20.36 16.95 -23.65
C TYR A 42 20.34 18.35 -24.24
N PHE A 43 20.01 19.33 -23.40
CA PHE A 43 20.24 20.74 -23.69
C PHE A 43 20.65 21.47 -22.40
N LYS A 44 21.28 22.64 -22.54
CA LYS A 44 21.53 23.53 -21.39
C LYS A 44 20.39 24.53 -21.25
N ASP A 45 19.76 24.58 -20.08
CA ASP A 45 18.66 25.52 -19.84
C ASP A 45 19.15 26.95 -19.56
N SER A 46 18.20 27.86 -19.31
CA SER A 46 18.49 29.27 -19.01
C SER A 46 19.14 29.51 -17.64
N LEU A 47 19.10 28.53 -16.73
CA LEU A 47 19.78 28.57 -15.43
C LEU A 47 21.20 28.00 -15.52
N GLY A 48 21.53 27.37 -16.65
CA GLY A 48 22.83 26.78 -16.93
C GLY A 48 22.92 25.29 -16.63
N ASP A 49 21.82 24.64 -16.24
CA ASP A 49 21.80 23.22 -15.93
C ASP A 49 21.64 22.39 -17.20
N ILE A 50 22.21 21.18 -17.19
CA ILE A 50 21.97 20.19 -18.24
C ILE A 50 20.64 19.48 -17.98
N ARG A 51 19.74 19.58 -18.95
CA ARG A 51 18.42 18.95 -18.95
C ARG A 51 18.41 17.79 -19.93
N LYS A 52 18.15 16.59 -19.44
CA LYS A 52 17.84 15.41 -20.23
C LYS A 52 16.37 15.44 -20.64
N VAL A 53 16.09 15.21 -21.92
CA VAL A 53 14.73 15.25 -22.51
C VAL A 53 14.26 13.92 -23.08
N THR A 54 15.04 12.85 -22.89
CA THR A 54 14.69 11.52 -23.41
C THR A 54 14.01 10.66 -22.37
N GLY A 55 13.51 9.52 -22.85
CA GLY A 55 12.70 8.56 -22.11
C GLY A 55 13.33 7.96 -20.85
N VAL A 56 12.69 6.87 -20.41
CA VAL A 56 12.91 6.27 -19.11
C VAL A 56 14.18 5.40 -19.11
N HIS A 57 15.08 5.62 -18.17
CA HIS A 57 16.18 4.68 -17.94
C HIS A 57 15.63 3.37 -17.38
N TYR A 58 16.08 2.21 -17.85
CA TYR A 58 15.70 0.91 -17.32
C TYR A 58 16.94 0.20 -16.76
N GLY A 59 16.88 -0.24 -15.50
CA GLY A 59 17.98 -0.98 -14.87
C GLY A 59 17.93 -0.99 -13.35
N SER A 60 18.86 -1.73 -12.74
CA SER A 60 18.91 -1.97 -11.29
C SER A 60 19.57 -0.86 -10.50
N ALA A 61 20.35 -0.01 -11.18
CA ALA A 61 20.97 1.17 -10.62
C ALA A 61 20.25 2.42 -11.14
N ALA A 62 20.26 3.48 -10.33
CA ALA A 62 19.79 4.79 -10.77
C ALA A 62 20.63 5.27 -11.96
N PRO A 63 20.03 6.00 -12.91
CA PRO A 63 20.80 6.53 -14.01
C PRO A 63 21.90 7.47 -13.51
N ASN A 64 23.01 7.50 -14.24
CA ASN A 64 24.20 8.30 -13.92
C ASN A 64 24.84 7.98 -12.54
N SER A 65 24.64 6.78 -12.01
CA SER A 65 25.28 6.35 -10.76
C SER A 65 26.82 6.28 -10.87
N SER A 66 27.35 6.20 -12.09
CA SER A 66 28.79 6.20 -12.40
C SER A 66 29.06 7.13 -13.58
N ALA A 67 28.85 8.43 -13.35
CA ALA A 67 28.96 9.45 -14.38
C ALA A 67 30.33 9.45 -15.08
N ALA A 68 30.31 9.39 -16.42
CA ALA A 68 31.49 9.62 -17.26
C ALA A 68 31.61 11.11 -17.67
N GLY A 69 30.49 11.81 -17.72
CA GLY A 69 30.38 13.23 -18.04
C GLY A 69 29.89 14.05 -16.84
N GLU A 70 28.93 14.95 -17.05
CA GLU A 70 28.33 15.71 -15.94
C GLU A 70 27.75 14.79 -14.86
N THR A 71 28.00 15.16 -13.61
CA THR A 71 27.43 14.49 -12.45
C THR A 71 25.99 14.94 -12.19
N GLY A 72 25.22 14.10 -11.48
CA GLY A 72 23.85 14.42 -11.10
C GLY A 72 22.80 14.09 -12.16
N ASN A 73 21.53 14.25 -11.77
CA ASN A 73 20.37 13.91 -12.59
C ASN A 73 19.54 15.15 -12.92
N SER A 74 18.84 15.13 -14.06
CA SER A 74 17.96 16.24 -14.42
C SER A 74 16.65 16.14 -13.63
N VAL A 75 16.15 17.25 -13.08
CA VAL A 75 14.82 17.28 -12.44
C VAL A 75 13.78 16.74 -13.42
N GLY A 76 12.93 15.81 -12.95
CA GLY A 76 11.94 15.11 -13.77
C GLY A 76 12.47 13.90 -14.54
N GLU A 77 13.76 13.57 -14.44
CA GLU A 77 14.32 12.38 -15.08
C GLU A 77 13.66 11.11 -14.53
N LEU A 78 13.26 10.23 -15.45
CA LEU A 78 12.52 9.01 -15.14
C LEU A 78 13.44 7.78 -15.12
N TRP A 79 13.21 6.90 -14.15
CA TRP A 79 13.90 5.64 -13.99
C TRP A 79 12.90 4.52 -13.68
N LEU A 80 12.91 3.47 -14.49
CA LEU A 80 12.23 2.21 -14.23
C LEU A 80 13.23 1.23 -13.61
N GLU A 81 13.12 1.05 -12.29
CA GLU A 81 13.95 0.14 -11.51
C GLU A 81 13.55 -1.32 -11.79
N ASP A 82 14.47 -2.14 -12.28
CA ASP A 82 14.22 -3.55 -12.69
C ASP A 82 14.18 -4.55 -11.51
N GLY A 83 13.33 -4.26 -10.52
CA GLY A 83 13.07 -5.16 -9.39
C GLY A 83 11.85 -6.06 -9.59
N THR A 84 11.58 -6.94 -8.62
CA THR A 84 10.39 -7.84 -8.63
C THR A 84 9.06 -7.12 -8.89
N ASN A 85 8.94 -5.85 -8.50
CA ASN A 85 7.72 -5.05 -8.64
C ASN A 85 7.84 -3.87 -9.62
N ASN A 86 8.95 -3.75 -10.36
CA ASN A 86 9.27 -2.65 -11.29
C ASN A 86 8.75 -1.26 -10.87
N PHE A 87 9.54 -0.49 -10.12
CA PHE A 87 9.11 0.85 -9.69
C PHE A 87 9.48 1.92 -10.71
N LEU A 88 8.50 2.70 -11.16
CA LEU A 88 8.76 3.97 -11.82
C LEU A 88 9.12 5.02 -10.76
N ARG A 89 10.27 5.67 -10.97
CA ARG A 89 10.84 6.70 -10.12
C ARG A 89 11.09 7.96 -10.91
N VAL A 90 11.05 9.09 -10.22
CA VAL A 90 11.33 10.41 -10.77
C VAL A 90 12.38 11.12 -9.91
N TRP A 91 13.33 11.79 -10.53
CA TRP A 91 14.28 12.66 -9.83
C TRP A 91 13.62 13.97 -9.45
N ASP A 92 13.55 14.27 -8.15
CA ASP A 92 12.94 15.50 -7.62
C ASP A 92 13.92 16.70 -7.54
N GLY A 93 15.18 16.48 -7.90
CA GLY A 93 16.28 17.44 -7.72
C GLY A 93 17.28 17.03 -6.65
N SER A 94 16.93 16.07 -5.78
CA SER A 94 17.78 15.59 -4.69
C SER A 94 17.85 14.06 -4.60
N THR A 95 16.74 13.36 -4.83
CA THR A 95 16.65 11.90 -4.76
C THR A 95 15.71 11.33 -5.82
N PHE A 96 15.84 10.03 -6.11
CA PHE A 96 14.83 9.31 -6.88
C PHE A 96 13.69 8.85 -5.99
N ILE A 97 12.54 9.53 -6.10
CA ILE A 97 11.33 9.17 -5.37
C ILE A 97 10.49 8.18 -6.18
N LYS A 98 9.83 7.24 -5.48
CA LYS A 98 8.86 6.34 -6.11
C LYS A 98 7.58 7.10 -6.43
N ILE A 99 7.01 6.89 -7.61
CA ILE A 99 5.70 7.44 -7.93
C ILE A 99 4.64 6.66 -7.13
N GLY A 100 3.83 7.39 -6.36
CA GLY A 100 2.85 6.81 -5.45
C GLY A 100 1.68 6.14 -6.17
N ALA A 101 1.02 5.17 -5.51
CA ALA A 101 -0.11 4.44 -6.08
C ALA A 101 -1.34 5.32 -6.39
N ALA A 102 -1.45 6.51 -5.80
CA ALA A 102 -2.54 7.46 -6.06
C ALA A 102 -2.57 7.98 -7.52
N PHE A 103 -1.49 7.77 -8.28
CA PHE A 103 -1.45 8.07 -9.72
C PHE A 103 -2.00 6.94 -10.60
N ALA A 104 -2.32 5.77 -10.03
CA ALA A 104 -2.95 4.66 -10.74
C ALA A 104 -4.48 4.74 -10.63
N ASP A 105 -5.17 4.69 -11.78
CA ASP A 105 -6.65 4.72 -11.86
C ASP A 105 -7.29 3.49 -11.16
N VAL A 106 -6.68 2.32 -11.34
CA VAL A 106 -7.06 1.09 -10.64
C VAL A 106 -5.79 0.32 -10.25
N ALA A 107 -5.61 0.04 -8.97
CA ALA A 107 -4.58 -0.87 -8.48
C ALA A 107 -5.17 -2.29 -8.36
N GLY A 108 -4.70 -3.22 -9.20
CA GLY A 108 -5.15 -4.62 -9.15
C GLY A 108 -4.73 -5.36 -7.87
N THR A 109 -3.63 -4.95 -7.26
CA THR A 109 -3.10 -5.49 -6.00
C THR A 109 -2.37 -4.39 -5.22
N ALA A 110 -2.57 -4.35 -3.90
CA ALA A 110 -1.82 -3.47 -2.99
C ALA A 110 -1.08 -4.33 -1.96
N THR A 111 0.23 -4.46 -2.09
CA THR A 111 1.11 -5.09 -1.10
C THR A 111 1.53 -4.05 -0.06
N VAL A 112 0.58 -3.59 0.76
CA VAL A 112 0.86 -2.72 1.92
C VAL A 112 0.37 -3.40 3.18
N SER A 113 1.20 -3.43 4.23
CA SER A 113 0.91 -4.09 5.51
C SER A 113 -0.32 -3.51 6.22
N ILE A 114 -0.66 -2.24 5.97
CA ILE A 114 -1.89 -1.60 6.44
C ILE A 114 -2.31 -0.56 5.39
N ALA A 115 -3.47 -0.74 4.76
CA ALA A 115 -4.09 0.30 3.94
C ALA A 115 -4.87 1.27 4.83
N SER A 116 -4.17 2.14 5.57
CA SER A 116 -4.85 3.27 6.24
C SER A 116 -5.42 4.19 5.17
N GLY A 117 -6.71 4.05 4.87
CA GLY A 117 -7.45 4.90 3.91
C GLY A 117 -8.14 4.17 2.76
N ALA A 118 -8.02 2.84 2.62
CA ALA A 118 -8.80 2.10 1.61
C ALA A 118 -10.20 1.77 2.15
N ILE A 119 -11.22 2.55 1.77
CA ILE A 119 -12.63 2.35 2.16
C ILE A 119 -13.30 1.23 1.33
N PHE A 120 -12.66 0.73 0.27
CA PHE A 120 -13.17 -0.39 -0.52
C PHE A 120 -12.07 -1.40 -0.82
N ALA A 121 -11.85 -2.33 0.11
CA ALA A 121 -11.16 -3.58 -0.18
C ALA A 121 -12.22 -4.68 -0.26
N ASN A 122 -12.52 -5.16 -1.47
CA ASN A 122 -13.51 -6.21 -1.76
C ASN A 122 -13.16 -7.60 -1.13
N SER A 123 -12.14 -7.66 -0.27
CA SER A 123 -11.73 -8.88 0.44
C SER A 123 -10.94 -8.61 1.73
N ALA A 124 -11.04 -7.44 2.35
CA ALA A 124 -10.43 -7.21 3.67
C ALA A 124 -11.35 -7.71 4.79
N LEU A 125 -10.97 -8.83 5.42
CA LEU A 125 -11.43 -9.19 6.75
C LEU A 125 -10.90 -8.10 7.70
N VAL A 126 -11.80 -7.33 8.31
CA VAL A 126 -11.56 -6.16 9.19
C VAL A 126 -11.47 -4.80 8.47
N ALA A 127 -12.64 -4.20 8.23
CA ALA A 127 -12.79 -2.76 8.09
C ALA A 127 -13.19 -2.17 9.45
N SER A 128 -12.25 -1.56 10.18
CA SER A 128 -12.64 -0.70 11.31
C SER A 128 -13.35 0.53 10.73
N GLY A 129 -14.69 0.53 10.72
CA GLY A 129 -15.48 1.68 10.27
C GLY A 129 -16.80 1.42 9.53
N SER A 130 -17.28 0.18 9.33
CA SER A 130 -18.64 -0.04 8.79
C SER A 130 -19.68 -0.31 9.91
N PHE A 131 -20.87 0.26 9.78
CA PHE A 131 -22.04 -0.17 10.54
C PHE A 131 -22.26 -1.67 10.27
N GLY A 132 -22.03 -2.51 11.28
CA GLY A 132 -22.11 -3.98 11.19
C GLY A 132 -20.78 -4.74 11.19
N SER A 133 -19.62 -4.09 11.38
CA SER A 133 -18.33 -4.79 11.49
C SER A 133 -18.14 -5.48 12.85
N ILE A 134 -17.87 -6.80 12.82
CA ILE A 134 -17.47 -7.60 13.99
C ILE A 134 -16.05 -7.19 14.40
N THR A 135 -15.94 -6.44 15.49
CA THR A 135 -14.67 -6.17 16.18
C THR A 135 -14.25 -7.42 16.93
N ALA A 136 -13.38 -8.24 16.34
CA ALA A 136 -12.51 -9.14 17.10
C ALA A 136 -11.13 -8.48 17.23
N SER A 137 -11.03 -7.40 18.00
CA SER A 137 -9.72 -6.90 18.44
C SER A 137 -9.33 -7.69 19.69
N GLY A 138 -8.33 -8.58 19.54
CA GLY A 138 -7.78 -9.46 20.57
C GLY A 138 -7.07 -8.75 21.73
N ALA A 139 -7.73 -7.81 22.39
CA ALA A 139 -7.44 -7.45 23.76
C ALA A 139 -8.31 -8.31 24.68
N LEU A 140 -7.66 -9.05 25.59
CA LEU A 140 -8.32 -9.78 26.68
C LEU A 140 -9.27 -8.82 27.44
N GLY A 141 -10.58 -8.97 27.23
CA GLY A 141 -11.61 -8.32 28.06
C GLY A 141 -12.57 -7.32 27.39
N THR A 142 -12.90 -7.41 26.10
CA THR A 142 -13.95 -6.53 25.51
C THR A 142 -15.07 -7.29 24.76
N PRO A 143 -16.32 -6.78 24.81
CA PRO A 143 -17.55 -7.57 24.70
C PRO A 143 -17.94 -8.04 23.29
N ILE A 144 -18.51 -9.23 23.27
CA ILE A 144 -18.95 -10.03 22.12
C ILE A 144 -20.18 -9.41 21.44
N ALA A 145 -20.20 -9.56 20.10
CA ALA A 145 -21.24 -9.15 19.15
C ALA A 145 -22.69 -9.23 19.67
N SER A 146 -23.46 -8.15 19.52
CA SER A 146 -24.92 -8.22 19.52
C SER A 146 -25.41 -8.25 18.07
N GLY A 147 -26.11 -9.31 17.65
CA GLY A 147 -26.85 -9.32 16.39
C GLY A 147 -26.93 -10.63 15.59
N SER A 148 -26.34 -11.75 16.03
CA SER A 148 -26.61 -13.07 15.42
C SER A 148 -27.60 -13.86 16.27
N LEU A 149 -28.49 -14.63 15.63
CA LEU A 149 -29.28 -15.65 16.32
C LEU A 149 -28.30 -16.62 17.03
N GLY A 150 -28.26 -16.55 18.36
CA GLY A 150 -27.31 -17.28 19.20
C GLY A 150 -26.18 -16.46 19.85
N SER A 151 -26.14 -15.12 19.68
CA SER A 151 -25.15 -14.29 20.37
C SER A 151 -25.55 -14.01 21.83
N VAL A 152 -24.74 -14.47 22.78
CA VAL A 152 -24.86 -14.23 24.22
C VAL A 152 -24.77 -12.73 24.53
N LEU A 153 -25.75 -12.20 25.29
CA LEU A 153 -25.74 -10.84 25.83
C LEU A 153 -24.45 -10.57 26.61
N ALA A 154 -23.67 -9.58 26.16
CA ALA A 154 -22.69 -8.93 27.01
C ALA A 154 -23.41 -8.00 28.02
N SER A 155 -24.07 -8.57 29.03
CA SER A 155 -24.77 -7.80 30.08
C SER A 155 -23.96 -7.66 31.38
N GLY A 156 -22.70 -8.14 31.40
CA GLY A 156 -21.94 -8.26 32.65
C GLY A 156 -22.46 -9.36 33.59
N VAL A 157 -23.47 -10.12 33.17
CA VAL A 157 -23.97 -11.31 33.87
C VAL A 157 -23.42 -12.54 33.15
N GLY A 158 -22.69 -13.40 33.88
CA GLY A 158 -22.24 -14.68 33.30
C GLY A 158 -23.45 -15.55 32.96
N ILE A 159 -23.50 -16.20 31.80
CA ILE A 159 -24.55 -17.18 31.50
C ILE A 159 -23.97 -18.58 31.69
N ALA A 160 -24.59 -19.39 32.54
CA ALA A 160 -24.15 -20.76 32.81
C ALA A 160 -25.20 -21.77 32.32
N LEU A 161 -24.83 -22.65 31.38
CA LEU A 161 -25.60 -23.84 31.06
C LEU A 161 -25.29 -24.91 32.11
N ILE A 162 -26.31 -25.37 32.85
CA ILE A 162 -26.12 -26.31 33.96
C ILE A 162 -26.67 -27.69 33.58
N SER A 163 -25.80 -28.69 33.51
CA SER A 163 -26.17 -30.09 33.28
C SER A 163 -26.01 -30.94 34.54
N GLY A 164 -26.91 -31.90 34.78
CA GLY A 164 -26.81 -32.88 35.88
C GLY A 164 -28.10 -33.07 36.69
N ALA A 165 -28.08 -33.93 37.72
CA ALA A 165 -29.26 -34.16 38.57
C ALA A 165 -29.64 -32.91 39.39
N PHE A 166 -30.92 -32.74 39.73
CA PHE A 166 -31.36 -31.69 40.65
C PHE A 166 -30.89 -31.97 42.09
N PRO A 167 -30.58 -30.94 42.90
CA PRO A 167 -30.52 -29.51 42.58
C PRO A 167 -29.07 -29.02 42.35
N ALA A 168 -28.71 -28.67 41.11
CA ALA A 168 -27.46 -27.96 40.81
C ALA A 168 -27.69 -26.44 40.84
N VAL A 169 -26.83 -25.64 41.47
CA VAL A 169 -27.02 -24.18 41.62
C VAL A 169 -26.02 -23.43 40.73
N PRO A 170 -26.42 -22.38 39.99
CA PRO A 170 -25.48 -21.56 39.24
C PRO A 170 -24.49 -20.84 40.15
N PRO A 171 -23.27 -20.54 39.67
CA PRO A 171 -22.36 -19.64 40.36
C PRO A 171 -23.01 -18.29 40.66
N SER A 172 -22.74 -17.71 41.83
CA SER A 172 -23.23 -16.37 42.18
C SER A 172 -22.83 -15.34 41.12
N GLY A 173 -23.79 -14.48 40.72
CA GLY A 173 -23.58 -13.48 39.67
C GLY A 173 -23.77 -14.00 38.24
N SER A 174 -24.24 -15.24 38.08
CA SER A 174 -24.59 -15.81 36.78
C SER A 174 -26.10 -16.05 36.61
N PHE A 175 -26.59 -15.88 35.38
CA PHE A 175 -27.88 -16.37 34.93
C PHE A 175 -27.72 -17.84 34.52
N GLY A 176 -28.28 -18.75 35.30
CA GLY A 176 -28.26 -20.18 34.98
C GLY A 176 -29.49 -20.59 34.16
N TYR A 177 -29.28 -21.35 33.10
CA TYR A 177 -30.35 -22.05 32.39
C TYR A 177 -30.01 -23.52 32.16
N ARG A 178 -31.02 -24.35 32.01
CA ARG A 178 -30.89 -25.77 31.65
C ARG A 178 -32.11 -26.23 30.86
N VAL A 179 -31.98 -27.35 30.14
CA VAL A 179 -33.08 -27.90 29.31
C VAL A 179 -33.26 -29.34 29.69
N ASP A 180 -34.41 -29.67 30.30
CA ASP A 180 -34.69 -31.03 30.78
C ASP A 180 -36.14 -31.46 30.50
N PRO A 181 -36.37 -32.76 30.26
CA PRO A 181 -37.71 -33.32 30.23
C PRO A 181 -38.39 -33.23 31.63
N PRO A 182 -39.73 -33.12 31.71
CA PRO A 182 -40.70 -33.04 30.62
C PRO A 182 -41.04 -31.59 30.19
N SER A 183 -40.56 -30.57 30.90
CA SER A 183 -41.06 -29.19 30.77
C SER A 183 -40.20 -28.28 29.89
N GLY A 184 -39.02 -28.72 29.42
CA GLY A 184 -38.16 -27.93 28.55
C GLY A 184 -37.20 -27.01 29.32
N LEU A 185 -37.11 -25.74 28.90
CA LEU A 185 -36.16 -24.76 29.45
C LEU A 185 -36.48 -24.44 30.92
N TYR A 186 -35.48 -24.47 31.78
CA TYR A 186 -35.53 -23.99 33.16
C TYR A 186 -34.54 -22.84 33.33
N VAL A 187 -34.94 -21.87 34.14
CA VAL A 187 -34.10 -20.73 34.52
C VAL A 187 -33.93 -20.71 36.04
N SER A 188 -32.75 -20.33 36.50
CA SER A 188 -32.50 -20.22 37.93
C SER A 188 -32.90 -18.83 38.45
N PHE A 189 -33.75 -18.79 39.46
CA PHE A 189 -34.24 -17.55 40.09
C PHE A 189 -34.41 -17.77 41.60
N GLY A 190 -33.98 -16.80 42.41
CA GLY A 190 -34.20 -16.82 43.87
C GLY A 190 -33.59 -18.02 44.61
N GLY A 191 -32.53 -18.64 44.06
CA GLY A 191 -31.90 -19.85 44.62
C GLY A 191 -32.59 -21.18 44.25
N GLY A 192 -33.62 -21.14 43.40
CA GLY A 192 -34.32 -22.31 42.87
C GLY A 192 -34.32 -22.37 41.35
N TRP A 193 -34.92 -23.44 40.82
CA TRP A 193 -35.19 -23.59 39.38
C TRP A 193 -36.67 -23.42 39.11
N VAL A 194 -36.98 -22.61 38.12
CA VAL A 194 -38.35 -22.37 37.67
C VAL A 194 -38.42 -22.75 36.19
N PRO A 195 -39.43 -23.51 35.74
CA PRO A 195 -39.64 -23.73 34.31
C PRO A 195 -39.84 -22.36 33.64
N ALA A 196 -39.11 -22.12 32.55
CA ALA A 196 -39.40 -21.01 31.66
C ALA A 196 -40.68 -21.39 30.91
N ALA A 197 -41.81 -20.85 31.37
CA ALA A 197 -43.14 -21.09 30.81
C ALA A 197 -43.17 -20.91 29.28
#